data_AF-A0A6A6ZGE4-F1
#
_entry.id   AF-A0A6A6ZGE4-F1
#
_cell.length_a   1.000
_cell.length_b   1.000
_cell.length_c   1.000
_cell.angle_alpha   90.00
_cell.angle_beta   90.00
_cell.angle_gamma   90.00
#
_symmetry.space_group_name_H-M   'P 1'
#
loop_
_entity.id
_entity.type
_entity.pdbx_description
1 polymer ?
#
loop_
_entity_poly.entity_id
_entity_poly.type
_entity_poly.pdbx_seq_one_letter_code
_entity_poly.pdbx_strand_id
1 'polypeptide(L)' 'MSSSDKSQIKGTTAAAKDAGFDSFPAFLLSYGLRISNHDDVEEDKAILRAMGYGV' A
#
# COMPACT_ATOMS: atom_id res chain seq x y z
N MET A 1 -19.54 -6.83 -10.91
CA MET A 1 -18.91 -5.60 -10.39
C MET A 1 -17.44 -5.88 -10.22
N SER A 2 -16.61 -4.94 -10.66
CA SER A 2 -15.21 -5.08 -11.05
C SER A 2 -14.32 -5.77 -10.03
N SER A 3 -13.79 -6.95 -10.38
CA SER A 3 -12.49 -7.38 -9.88
C SER A 3 -11.46 -6.56 -10.64
N SER A 4 -11.27 -5.30 -10.25
CA SER A 4 -10.08 -4.56 -10.67
C SER A 4 -8.91 -5.38 -10.15
N ASP A 5 -8.18 -6.04 -11.04
CA ASP A 5 -7.00 -6.81 -10.69
C ASP A 5 -6.09 -5.88 -9.89
N LYS A 6 -5.89 -6.17 -8.60
CA LYS A 6 -5.05 -5.36 -7.70
C LYS A 6 -3.64 -5.15 -8.26
N SER A 7 -3.19 -6.07 -9.11
CA SER A 7 -1.94 -5.99 -9.87
C SER A 7 -1.88 -4.84 -10.89
N GLN A 8 -3.01 -4.29 -11.33
CA GLN A 8 -3.06 -3.10 -12.18
C GLN A 8 -2.86 -1.80 -11.40
N ILE A 9 -3.08 -1.84 -10.08
CA ILE A 9 -2.87 -0.68 -9.22
C ILE A 9 -1.37 -0.57 -8.94
N LYS A 10 -0.75 0.37 -9.63
CA LYS A 10 0.68 0.68 -9.54
C LYS A 10 0.87 1.89 -8.65
N GLY A 11 1.81 1.76 -7.72
CA GLY A 11 2.14 2.81 -6.77
C GLY A 11 1.36 2.70 -5.46
N THR A 12 2.07 3.00 -4.39
CA THR A 12 1.63 2.69 -3.04
C THR A 12 0.46 3.54 -2.55
N THR A 13 0.39 4.81 -2.96
CA THR A 13 -0.76 5.68 -2.68
C THR A 13 -2.05 5.16 -3.29
N ALA A 14 -2.01 4.61 -4.50
CA ALA A 14 -3.19 4.06 -5.16
C ALA A 14 -3.63 2.75 -4.50
N ALA A 15 -2.66 1.90 -4.13
CA ALA A 15 -2.92 0.66 -3.42
C ALA A 15 -3.47 0.90 -2.00
N ALA A 16 -2.95 1.89 -1.27
CA ALA A 16 -3.47 2.30 0.04
C ALA A 16 -4.92 2.80 -0.06
N LYS A 17 -5.24 3.59 -1.09
CA LYS A 17 -6.62 4.04 -1.35
C LYS A 17 -7.57 2.90 -1.68
N ASP A 18 -7.13 1.95 -2.49
CA ASP A 18 -7.91 0.73 -2.80
C ASP A 18 -8.11 -0.15 -1.57
N ALA A 19 -7.11 -0.20 -0.67
CA ALA A 19 -7.22 -0.86 0.63
C ALA A 19 -8.11 -0.11 1.64
N GLY A 20 -8.66 1.05 1.27
CA GLY A 20 -9.61 1.82 2.09
C GLY A 20 -8.99 2.91 2.97
N PHE A 21 -7.72 3.26 2.75
CA PHE A 21 -7.02 4.30 3.50
C PHE A 21 -6.98 5.61 2.71
N ASP A 22 -7.09 6.76 3.39
CA ASP A 22 -7.02 8.07 2.74
C ASP A 22 -5.68 8.34 2.04
N SER A 23 -4.60 7.78 2.61
CA SER A 23 -3.25 7.97 2.11
C SER A 23 -2.31 6.84 2.52
N PHE A 24 -1.23 6.69 1.77
CA PHE A 24 -0.10 5.81 2.09
C PHE A 24 0.45 5.99 3.53
N PRO A 25 0.64 7.23 4.03
CA PRO A 25 0.87 7.50 5.45
C PRO A 25 -0.07 6.81 6.44
N ALA A 26 -1.38 6.88 6.17
CA ALA A 26 -2.39 6.32 7.05
C ALA A 26 -2.35 4.79 7.05
N PHE A 27 -2.07 4.19 5.89
CA PHE A 27 -1.81 2.76 5.77
C PHE A 27 -0.60 2.35 6.61
N LEU A 28 0.56 3.00 6.43
CA LEU A 28 1.77 2.77 7.22
C LEU A 28 1.51 2.88 8.74
N LEU A 29 0.85 3.96 9.17
CA LEU A 29 0.48 4.17 10.57
C LEU A 29 -0.42 3.06 11.11
N SER A 30 -1.33 2.52 10.30
CA SER A 30 -2.19 1.39 10.71
C SER A 30 -1.41 0.10 10.94
N TYR A 31 -0.28 -0.06 10.24
CA TYR A 31 0.67 -1.16 10.42
C TYR A 31 1.76 -0.86 11.46
N GLY A 32 1.74 0.33 12.08
CA GLY A 32 2.74 0.76 13.07
C GLY A 32 4.07 1.22 12.48
N LEU A 33 4.16 1.36 11.16
CA LEU A 33 5.34 1.78 10.42
C LEU A 33 5.40 3.31 10.32
N ARG A 34 6.61 3.90 10.34
CA ARG A 34 6.81 5.35 10.22
C ARG A 34 7.38 5.69 8.85
N ILE A 35 6.79 6.66 8.15
CA ILE A 35 7.26 7.11 6.81
C ILE A 35 8.69 7.65 6.79
N SER A 36 9.23 8.00 7.96
CA SER A 36 10.50 8.73 8.08
C SER A 36 11.73 7.92 7.65
N ASN A 37 11.59 6.60 7.45
CA ASN A 37 12.70 5.73 7.06
C ASN A 37 12.42 5.06 5.72
N HIS A 38 13.44 5.00 4.87
CA HIS A 38 13.33 4.36 3.55
C HIS A 38 13.03 2.85 3.67
N ASP A 39 13.51 2.22 4.74
CA ASP A 39 13.27 0.81 5.04
C ASP A 39 11.78 0.54 5.35
N ASP A 40 11.12 1.44 6.10
CA ASP A 40 9.69 1.32 6.42
C ASP A 40 8.83 1.39 5.14
N VAL A 41 9.28 2.14 4.12
CA VAL A 41 8.64 2.24 2.79
C VAL A 41 8.88 0.99 1.93
N GLU A 42 9.91 0.20 2.19
CA GLU A 42 10.10 -1.09 1.52
C GLU A 42 9.27 -2.20 2.18
N GLU A 43 9.17 -2.20 3.50
CA GLU A 43 8.30 -3.12 4.23
C GLU A 43 6.83 -2.97 3.83
N ASP A 44 6.36 -1.75 3.70
CA ASP A 44 4.98 -1.49 3.32
C ASP A 44 4.67 -1.92 1.87
N LYS A 45 5.61 -1.70 0.93
CA LYS A 45 5.52 -2.22 -0.44
C LYS A 45 5.44 -3.74 -0.43
N ALA A 46 6.18 -4.40 0.46
CA ALA A 46 6.10 -5.84 0.60
C ALA A 46 4.73 -6.30 1.11
N ILE A 47 4.13 -5.57 2.06
CA ILE A 47 2.75 -5.83 2.53
C ILE A 47 1.74 -5.64 1.39
N LEU A 48 1.84 -4.55 0.63
CA LEU A 48 0.97 -4.29 -0.50
C LEU A 48 1.14 -5.34 -1.62
N ARG A 49 2.37 -5.78 -1.91
CA ARG A 49 2.65 -6.90 -2.82
C ARG A 49 2.05 -8.20 -2.31
N ALA A 50 2.14 -8.48 -1.01
CA ALA A 50 1.52 -9.65 -0.39
C ALA A 50 -0.02 -9.63 -0.49
N MET A 51 -0.63 -8.44 -0.50
CA MET A 51 -2.07 -8.25 -0.78
C MET A 51 -2.42 -8.39 -2.28
N GLY A 52 -1.43 -8.53 -3.16
CA GLY A 52 -1.60 -8.68 -4.60
C GLY A 52 -1.51 -7.37 -5.40
N TYR A 53 -1.05 -6.27 -4.80
CA TYR A 53 -0.84 -5.01 -5.50
C TYR A 53 0.47 -4.99 -6.30
N GLY A 54 0.46 -4.29 -7.44
CA GLY A 54 1.61 -4.19 -8.35
C GLY A 54 2.57 -3.03 -8.03
N VAL A 55 2.81 -2.75 -6.75
CA VAL A 55 3.59 -1.58 -6.27
C VAL A 55 5.09 -1.77 -6.30
#